data_AF-A0A151A062-F1
#
_entry.id   AF-A0A151A062-F1
#
_cell.length_a   1.000
_cell.length_b   1.000
_cell.length_c   1.000
_cell.angle_alpha   90.00
_cell.angle_beta   90.00
_cell.angle_gamma   90.00
#
_symmetry.space_group_name_H-M   'P 1'
#
loop_
_entity.id
_entity.type
_entity.pdbx_description
1 polymer ?
#
loop_
_entity_poly.entity_id
_entity_poly.type
_entity_poly.pdbx_seq_one_letter_code
_entity_poly.pdbx_strand_id
1 'polypeptide(L)' 'MVGFIVTKKVGSAVKRNKVRRRLRALLPFLVSMKKLLNRAYIFIPSPASVFSDFSAIRRDVLSCLERANRSRSL' A
#
# COMPACT_ATOMS: atom_id res chain seq x y z
N MET A 1 -0.03 -10.24 -8.85
CA MET A 1 0.49 -8.99 -9.45
C MET A 1 0.28 -7.83 -8.47
N VAL A 2 1.25 -6.91 -8.33
CA VAL A 2 1.08 -5.73 -7.46
C VAL A 2 1.41 -4.44 -8.23
N GLY A 3 0.46 -3.50 -8.23
CA GLY A 3 0.59 -2.17 -8.84
C GLY A 3 0.60 -1.05 -7.81
N PHE A 4 1.23 0.08 -8.15
CA PHE A 4 1.24 1.29 -7.33
C PHE A 4 0.81 2.49 -8.17
N ILE A 5 -0.36 3.08 -7.87
CA ILE A 5 -0.87 4.27 -8.56
C ILE A 5 -0.72 5.46 -7.61
N VAL A 6 0.33 6.25 -7.81
CA VAL A 6 0.62 7.44 -6.99
C VAL A 6 0.29 8.70 -7.80
N THR A 7 -0.86 9.30 -7.50
CA THR A 7 -1.41 10.44 -8.24
C THR A 7 -0.60 11.73 -8.03
N LYS A 8 -0.76 12.72 -8.93
CA LYS A 8 -0.12 14.04 -8.79
C LYS A 8 -0.54 14.76 -7.49
N LYS A 9 -1.75 14.49 -6.97
CA LYS A 9 -2.28 15.05 -5.71
C LYS A 9 -1.44 14.70 -4.48
N VAL A 10 -0.64 13.63 -4.54
CA VAL A 10 0.29 13.24 -3.47
C VAL A 10 1.46 14.23 -3.33
N GLY A 11 1.83 14.93 -4.40
CA GLY A 11 2.82 16.00 -4.37
C GLY A 11 3.96 15.82 -5.38
N SER A 12 5.11 16.42 -5.09
CA SER A 12 6.28 16.44 -5.98
C SER A 12 6.76 15.03 -6.35
N ALA A 13 7.51 14.91 -7.44
CA ALA A 13 8.06 13.64 -7.90
C ALA A 13 8.85 12.91 -6.78
N VAL A 14 9.64 13.66 -6.01
CA VAL A 14 10.42 13.12 -4.89
C VAL A 14 9.50 12.56 -3.79
N LYS A 15 8.46 13.31 -3.39
CA LYS A 15 7.46 12.85 -2.41
C LYS A 15 6.75 11.57 -2.88
N ARG A 16 6.31 11.55 -4.14
CA ARG A 16 5.66 10.37 -4.75
C ARG A 16 6.59 9.16 -4.80
N ASN A 17 7.85 9.36 -5.17
CA ASN A 17 8.84 8.28 -5.22
C ASN A 17 9.16 7.74 -3.82
N LYS A 18 9.23 8.60 -2.80
CA LYS A 18 9.39 8.19 -1.40
C LYS A 18 8.23 7.31 -0.95
N VAL A 19 6.99 7.70 -1.22
CA VAL A 19 5.80 6.89 -0.90
C VAL A 19 5.83 5.55 -1.64
N ARG A 20 6.10 5.56 -2.96
CA ARG A 20 6.20 4.32 -3.75
C ARG A 20 7.30 3.39 -3.23
N ARG A 21 8.45 3.92 -2.84
CA ARG A 21 9.56 3.14 -2.26
C ARG A 21 9.16 2.50 -0.93
N ARG A 22 8.51 3.25 -0.04
CA ARG A 22 8.00 2.71 1.24
C ARG A 22 6.97 1.60 1.03
N LEU A 23 6.03 1.79 0.11
CA LEU A 23 5.05 0.74 -0.22
C LEU A 23 5.72 -0.51 -0.81
N ARG A 24 6.70 -0.35 -1.71
CA ARG A 24 7.48 -1.47 -2.27
C ARG A 24 8.26 -2.22 -1.18
N ALA A 25 8.84 -1.51 -0.22
CA ALA A 25 9.59 -2.11 0.89
C ALA A 25 8.72 -3.00 1.80
N LEU A 26 7.39 -2.86 1.77
CA LEU A 26 6.47 -3.73 2.50
C LEU A 26 6.21 -5.06 1.80
N LEU A 27 6.46 -5.18 0.48
CA LEU A 27 6.10 -6.37 -0.28
C LEU A 27 6.72 -7.66 0.26
N PRO A 28 8.01 -7.74 0.62
CA PRO A 28 8.60 -8.98 1.15
C PRO A 28 7.88 -9.47 2.41
N PHE A 29 7.54 -8.54 3.31
CA PHE A 29 6.80 -8.84 4.53
C PHE A 29 5.38 -9.35 4.24
N LEU A 30 4.65 -8.67 3.34
CA LEU A 30 3.30 -9.07 2.95
C LEU A 30 3.26 -10.43 2.24
N VAL A 31 4.26 -10.73 1.42
CA VAL A 31 4.43 -12.03 0.76
C VAL A 31 4.72 -13.12 1.79
N SER A 32 5.65 -12.87 2.73
CA SER A 32 5.97 -13.81 3.80
C SER A 32 4.76 -14.16 4.67
N MET A 33 3.89 -13.20 4.93
CA MET A 33 2.64 -13.42 5.68
C MET A 33 1.50 -13.99 4.81
N LYS A 34 1.75 -14.34 3.55
CA LYS A 34 0.74 -14.85 2.61
C LYS A 34 -0.46 -13.91 2.40
N LYS A 35 -0.30 -12.60 2.65
CA LYS A 35 -1.39 -11.60 2.58
C LYS A 35 -1.79 -11.19 1.16
N LEU A 36 -1.00 -11.59 0.15
CA LEU A 36 -1.18 -11.20 -1.26
C LEU A 36 -1.45 -12.39 -2.21
N LEU A 37 -1.82 -13.56 -1.68
CA LEU A 37 -2.01 -14.76 -2.49
C LEU A 37 -3.29 -14.70 -3.34
N ASN A 38 -3.22 -15.32 -4.52
CA ASN A 38 -4.34 -15.59 -5.42
C ASN A 38 -5.10 -14.36 -5.95
N ARG A 39 -4.52 -13.16 -5.84
CA ARG A 39 -5.16 -11.90 -6.26
C ARG A 39 -4.16 -10.89 -6.83
N ALA A 40 -4.66 -9.96 -7.63
CA ALA A 40 -3.93 -8.75 -7.99
C ALA A 40 -4.31 -7.61 -7.03
N TYR A 41 -3.32 -6.83 -6.61
CA TYR A 41 -3.52 -5.70 -5.70
C TYR A 41 -3.02 -4.40 -6.33
N ILE A 42 -3.80 -3.34 -6.18
CA ILE A 42 -3.40 -1.98 -6.57
C ILE A 42 -3.41 -1.11 -5.33
N PHE A 43 -2.26 -0.56 -4.98
CA PHE A 43 -2.13 0.39 -3.89
C PHE A 43 -2.26 1.81 -4.40
N ILE A 44 -3.26 2.54 -3.87
CA ILE A 44 -3.52 3.95 -4.16
C ILE A 44 -3.34 4.73 -2.85
N PRO A 45 -2.14 5.28 -2.59
CA PRO A 45 -1.91 6.04 -1.37
C PRO A 45 -2.65 7.38 -1.40
N SER A 46 -3.18 7.80 -0.25
CA SER A 46 -3.76 9.13 -0.05
C SER A 46 -2.66 10.20 -0.02
N PRO A 47 -2.99 11.50 -0.22
CA PRO A 47 -2.03 12.59 -0.05
C PRO A 47 -1.36 12.63 1.33
N ALA A 48 -2.06 12.19 2.39
CA ALA A 48 -1.54 12.14 3.75
C ALA A 48 -0.34 11.19 3.91
N SER A 49 -0.20 10.18 3.04
CA SER A 49 0.89 9.19 3.07
C SER A 49 2.31 9.79 2.97
N VAL A 50 2.44 11.03 2.51
CA VAL A 50 3.72 11.76 2.48
C VAL A 50 4.26 12.02 3.89
N PHE A 51 3.36 12.32 4.83
CA PHE A 51 3.69 12.68 6.20
C PHE A 51 3.75 11.47 7.12
N SER A 52 3.09 10.38 6.75
CA SER A 52 3.14 9.10 7.48
C SER A 52 4.57 8.55 7.53
N ASP A 53 4.97 8.01 8.68
CA ASP A 53 6.16 7.18 8.77
C ASP A 53 5.93 5.79 8.16
N PHE A 54 6.98 4.96 8.15
CA PHE A 54 6.90 3.62 7.58
C PHE A 54 5.98 2.69 8.38
N SER A 55 5.96 2.81 9.71
CA SER A 55 5.14 1.99 10.60
C SER A 55 3.66 2.31 10.47
N ALA A 56 3.30 3.58 10.31
CA ALA A 56 1.96 4.04 10.01
C ALA A 56 1.49 3.49 8.66
N ILE A 57 2.31 3.62 7.61
CA ILE A 57 1.99 3.06 6.28
C ILE A 57 1.80 1.54 6.36
N ARG A 58 2.63 0.83 7.14
CA ARG A 58 2.47 -0.62 7.35
C ARG A 58 1.13 -0.96 7.98
N ARG A 59 0.75 -0.26 9.05
CA ARG A 59 -0.54 -0.46 9.73
C ARG A 59 -1.72 -0.20 8.80
N ASP A 60 -1.68 0.89 8.05
CA ASP A 60 -2.73 1.26 7.09
C ASP A 60 -2.87 0.19 6.01
N VAL A 61 -1.76 -0.25 5.42
CA VAL A 61 -1.74 -1.31 4.41
C VAL A 61 -2.36 -2.60 4.94
N LEU A 62 -2.01 -3.02 6.15
CA LEU A 62 -2.60 -4.22 6.77
C LEU A 62 -4.11 -4.06 6.99
N SER A 63 -4.53 -2.92 7.55
CA SER A 63 -5.95 -2.62 7.76
C SER A 63 -6.74 -2.64 6.45
N CYS A 64 -6.20 -2.04 5.39
CA CYS A 64 -6.81 -2.07 4.06
C CYS A 64 -6.92 -3.49 3.49
N LEU A 65 -5.90 -4.33 3.66
CA LEU A 65 -5.94 -5.73 3.20
C LEU A 65 -6.99 -6.54 3.96
N GLU A 66 -7.09 -6.38 5.29
CA GLU A 66 -8.13 -7.04 6.08
C GLU A 66 -9.54 -6.62 5.66
N ARG A 67 -9.74 -5.34 5.36
CA ARG A 67 -11.02 -4.84 4.82
C ARG A 67 -11.32 -5.45 3.44
N ALA A 68 -10.36 -5.42 2.53
CA ALA A 68 -10.51 -5.98 1.19
C ALA A 68 -10.79 -7.49 1.19
N ASN A 69 -10.23 -8.22 2.15
CA ASN A 69 -10.50 -9.66 2.31
C ASN A 69 -11.88 -9.95 2.92
N ARG A 70 -12.39 -9.08 3.81
CA ARG A 70 -13.73 -9.23 4.42
C ARG A 70 -14.87 -8.97 3.45
N SER A 71 -14.69 -8.09 2.46
CA SER A 71 -15.69 -7.80 1.42
C SER A 71 -16.03 -9.00 0.52
N ARG A 72 -15.49 -10.20 0.79
CA ARG A 72 -15.73 -11.47 0.11
C ARG A 72 -16.95 -12.25 0.63
N SER A 73 -17.70 -11.73 1.61
CA SER A 73 -18.91 -12.42 2.12
C SER A 73 -20.15 -12.28 1.20
N LEU A 74 -19.95 -12.16 -0.11
CA LEU A 74 -21.02 -12.08 -1.12
C LEU A 74 -20.69 -13.03 -2.26
#